data_AF-A0AAW2K6V0-F1
#
_entry.id   AF-A0AAW2K6V0-F1
#
_cell.length_a   1.000
_cell.length_b   1.000
_cell.length_c   1.000
_cell.angle_alpha   90.00
_cell.angle_beta   90.00
_cell.angle_gamma   90.00
#
_symmetry.space_group_name_H-M   'P 1'
#
loop_
_entity.id
_entity.type
_entity.pdbx_description
1 polymer ?
#
loop_
_entity_poly.entity_id
_entity_poly.type
_entity_poly.pdbx_seq_one_letter_code
_entity_poly.pdbx_strand_id
1 'polypeptide(L)'
;MAFLKYSGKPHWAKNRKLDFVGAKDKYPNFSKFVGAKNVVDPDNMFSSKWSDEVLLGQAGKVKEDGCALEGQCICSEDRHCSPGNGYFCRRGAVYKEARVCRYGSGSG
;
A
#
# COMPACT_ATOMS: atom_id res chain seq x y z
N MET A 1 4.48 8.67 5.38
CA MET A 1 4.99 8.80 6.77
C MET A 1 3.91 8.51 7.80
N ALA A 2 2.77 9.22 7.82
CA ALA A 2 1.71 9.05 8.82
C ALA A 2 1.32 7.59 9.12
N PHE A 3 1.06 6.78 8.09
CA PHE A 3 0.52 5.43 8.27
C PHE A 3 1.55 4.35 8.56
N LEU A 4 2.81 4.53 8.15
CA LEU A 4 3.88 3.53 8.31
C LEU A 4 4.85 3.87 9.45
N LYS A 5 5.21 5.15 9.60
CA LYS A 5 6.14 5.60 10.67
C LYS A 5 5.42 5.76 12.00
N TYR A 6 4.18 6.23 11.99
CA TYR A 6 3.41 6.57 13.20
C TYR A 6 2.18 5.70 13.40
N SER A 7 2.05 4.60 12.63
CA SER A 7 0.92 3.67 12.70
C SER A 7 -0.47 4.34 12.61
N GLY A 8 -0.55 5.47 11.89
CA GLY A 8 -1.80 6.18 11.67
C GLY A 8 -2.85 5.30 10.97
N LYS A 9 -4.13 5.56 11.28
CA LYS A 9 -5.26 4.87 10.68
C LYS A 9 -5.74 5.62 9.44
N PRO A 10 -5.57 5.07 8.23
CA PRO A 10 -6.11 5.69 7.03
C PRO A 10 -7.64 5.69 7.05
N HIS A 11 -8.23 6.74 6.50
CA HIS A 11 -9.67 6.79 6.27
C HIS A 11 -10.06 5.88 5.09
N TRP A 12 -10.91 4.89 5.33
CA TRP A 12 -11.32 3.83 4.38
C TRP A 12 -11.72 4.33 2.99
N ALA A 13 -12.53 5.41 2.92
CA ALA A 13 -13.04 5.92 1.64
C ALA A 13 -12.19 7.02 0.96
N LYS A 14 -10.99 7.35 1.50
CA LYS A 14 -10.20 8.51 1.02
C LYS A 14 -8.72 8.21 0.77
N ASN A 15 -8.26 6.98 1.02
CA ASN A 15 -6.85 6.61 0.96
C ASN A 15 -6.62 5.46 -0.02
N ARG A 16 -5.39 5.31 -0.50
CA ARG A 16 -5.03 4.25 -1.44
C ARG A 16 -4.83 2.94 -0.69
N LYS A 17 -4.90 1.81 -1.40
CA LYS A 17 -4.73 0.48 -0.78
C LYS A 17 -3.42 0.36 0.02
N LEU A 18 -2.34 0.98 -0.46
CA LEU A 18 -1.03 0.93 0.18
C LEU A 18 -1.03 1.52 1.59
N ASP A 19 -1.90 2.49 1.87
CA ASP A 19 -1.98 3.13 3.19
C ASP A 19 -2.48 2.14 4.27
N PHE A 20 -3.16 1.07 3.84
CA PHE A 20 -3.67 -0.02 4.68
C PHE A 20 -2.67 -1.17 4.88
N VAL A 21 -1.41 -1.05 4.44
CA VAL A 21 -0.35 -1.99 4.85
C VAL A 21 -0.33 -2.08 6.38
N GLY A 22 -0.37 -3.30 6.90
CA GLY A 22 -0.43 -3.57 8.34
C GLY A 22 -1.77 -3.20 8.99
N ALA A 23 -2.88 -3.11 8.24
CA ALA A 23 -4.19 -2.76 8.79
C ALA A 23 -4.58 -3.62 10.00
N LYS A 24 -4.31 -4.93 9.95
CA LYS A 24 -4.58 -5.85 11.07
C LYS A 24 -3.95 -5.39 12.39
N ASP A 25 -2.78 -4.76 12.34
CA ASP A 25 -2.02 -4.33 13.52
C ASP A 25 -2.46 -2.93 13.98
N LYS A 26 -3.15 -2.17 13.12
CA LYS A 26 -3.68 -0.82 13.41
C LYS A 26 -5.05 -0.85 14.11
N TYR A 27 -5.78 -1.96 14.04
CA TYR A 27 -7.14 -2.09 14.57
C TYR A 27 -7.23 -3.24 15.57
N PRO A 28 -7.36 -2.97 16.89
CA PRO A 28 -7.37 -4.04 17.91
C PRO A 28 -8.46 -5.11 17.72
N ASN A 29 -9.60 -4.74 17.11
CA ASN A 29 -10.72 -5.65 16.86
C ASN A 29 -10.77 -6.16 15.40
N PHE A 30 -9.66 -6.10 14.66
CA PHE A 30 -9.64 -6.50 13.25
C PHE A 30 -10.03 -7.97 13.03
N SER A 31 -9.52 -8.88 13.87
CA SER A 31 -9.87 -10.30 13.79
C SER A 31 -11.37 -10.54 14.05
N LYS A 32 -11.98 -9.80 14.98
CA LYS A 32 -13.43 -9.86 15.23
C LYS A 32 -14.22 -9.38 14.02
N PHE A 33 -13.78 -8.30 13.36
CA PHE A 33 -14.40 -7.81 12.13
C PHE A 33 -14.36 -8.87 11.02
N VAL A 34 -13.19 -9.47 10.77
CA VAL A 34 -13.05 -10.54 9.76
C VAL A 34 -13.90 -11.76 10.13
N GLY A 35 -13.97 -12.12 11.42
CA GLY A 35 -14.84 -13.19 11.90
C GLY A 35 -16.32 -12.91 11.63
N ALA A 36 -16.80 -11.70 11.93
CA ALA A 36 -18.18 -11.29 11.65
C ALA A 36 -18.48 -11.29 10.14
N LYS A 37 -17.55 -10.80 9.31
CA LYS A 37 -17.66 -10.88 7.84
C LYS A 37 -17.86 -12.33 7.38
N ASN A 38 -17.04 -13.27 7.85
CA ASN A 38 -17.10 -14.66 7.42
C ASN A 38 -18.40 -15.38 7.84
N VAL A 39 -19.06 -14.91 8.91
CA VAL A 39 -20.37 -15.44 9.33
C VAL A 39 -21.50 -14.90 8.46
N VAL A 40 -21.46 -13.60 8.13
CA VAL A 40 -22.55 -12.93 7.39
C VAL A 40 -22.42 -13.09 5.87
N ASP A 41 -21.20 -13.24 5.36
CA ASP A 41 -20.88 -13.36 3.94
C ASP A 41 -19.93 -14.56 3.69
N PRO A 42 -20.39 -15.80 3.93
CA PRO A 42 -19.56 -17.00 3.82
C PRO A 42 -19.08 -17.27 2.38
N ASP A 43 -19.89 -16.90 1.39
CA ASP A 43 -19.58 -17.08 -0.04
C ASP A 43 -18.81 -15.90 -0.64
N ASN A 44 -18.44 -14.91 0.18
CA ASN A 44 -17.70 -13.71 -0.23
C ASN A 44 -18.40 -12.89 -1.32
N MET A 45 -19.73 -12.86 -1.34
CA MET A 45 -20.55 -12.14 -2.32
C MET A 45 -20.28 -10.63 -2.31
N PHE A 46 -19.91 -10.06 -1.16
CA PHE A 46 -19.58 -8.63 -1.03
C PHE A 46 -18.08 -8.34 -1.07
N SER A 47 -17.26 -9.36 -1.34
CA SER A 47 -15.81 -9.20 -1.40
C SER A 47 -15.37 -8.76 -2.80
N SER A 48 -14.20 -8.13 -2.85
CA SER A 48 -13.58 -7.62 -4.06
C SER A 48 -12.08 -7.79 -3.96
N LYS A 49 -11.38 -7.72 -5.10
CA LYS A 49 -9.91 -7.72 -5.13
C LYS A 49 -9.31 -6.70 -4.14
N TRP A 50 -9.91 -5.51 -4.06
CA TRP A 50 -9.42 -4.47 -3.16
C TRP A 50 -9.62 -4.83 -1.69
N SER A 51 -10.81 -5.28 -1.29
CA SER A 51 -11.09 -5.63 0.10
C SER A 51 -10.25 -6.82 0.54
N ASP A 52 -10.05 -7.80 -0.34
CA ASP A 52 -9.28 -9.00 -0.01
C ASP A 52 -7.80 -8.67 0.14
N GLU A 53 -7.25 -7.86 -0.76
CA GLU A 53 -5.87 -7.40 -0.64
C GLU A 53 -5.66 -6.65 0.70
N VAL A 54 -6.59 -5.79 1.10
CA VAL A 54 -6.45 -5.05 2.37
C VAL A 54 -6.67 -5.96 3.58
N LEU A 55 -7.72 -6.78 3.57
CA LEU A 55 -8.12 -7.60 4.71
C LEU A 55 -7.16 -8.77 4.97
N LEU A 56 -6.59 -9.35 3.92
CA LEU A 56 -5.61 -10.43 3.99
C LEU A 56 -4.17 -9.91 4.19
N GLY A 57 -3.99 -8.59 4.34
CA GLY A 57 -2.68 -7.96 4.50
C GLY A 57 -1.78 -8.15 3.28
N GLN A 58 -2.36 -8.16 2.08
CA GLN A 58 -1.66 -8.21 0.79
C GLN A 58 -1.53 -6.84 0.12
N ALA A 59 -2.15 -5.79 0.67
CA ALA A 59 -1.97 -4.42 0.24
C ALA A 59 -0.48 -4.10 0.05
N GLY A 60 -0.11 -3.57 -1.11
CA GLY A 60 1.28 -3.21 -1.41
C GLY A 60 2.23 -4.36 -1.74
N LYS A 61 1.80 -5.63 -1.71
CA LYS A 61 2.66 -6.79 -2.02
C LYS A 61 2.87 -7.02 -3.51
N VAL A 62 1.84 -6.78 -4.32
CA VAL A 62 1.94 -6.91 -5.77
C VAL A 62 2.75 -5.74 -6.31
N LYS A 63 3.87 -6.05 -6.99
CA LYS A 63 4.80 -5.07 -7.53
C LYS A 63 4.90 -5.19 -9.05
N GLU A 64 4.14 -4.32 -9.70
CA GLU A 64 4.07 -4.17 -11.15
C GLU A 64 4.80 -2.89 -11.58
N ASP A 65 5.04 -2.74 -12.87
CA ASP A 65 5.67 -1.54 -13.39
C ASP A 65 4.78 -0.32 -13.14
N GLY A 66 5.37 0.77 -12.65
CA GLY A 66 4.64 1.99 -12.29
C GLY A 66 3.79 1.92 -11.00
N CYS A 67 3.72 0.79 -10.30
CA CYS A 67 2.81 0.62 -9.16
C CYS A 67 3.00 1.64 -8.03
N ALA A 68 4.22 2.18 -7.85
CA ALA A 68 4.50 3.10 -6.76
C ALA A 68 4.05 4.54 -7.07
N LEU A 69 4.02 4.93 -8.34
CA LEU A 69 3.41 6.19 -8.77
C LEU A 69 1.89 6.17 -8.55
N GLU A 70 1.26 5.01 -8.75
CA GLU A 70 -0.17 4.79 -8.53
C GLU A 70 -0.55 4.55 -7.06
N GLY A 71 0.39 4.66 -6.13
CA GLY A 71 0.16 4.40 -4.70
C GLY A 71 -0.34 2.98 -4.44
N GLN A 72 0.02 2.02 -5.29
CA GLN A 72 -0.36 0.61 -5.16
C GLN A 72 0.71 -0.21 -4.43
N CYS A 73 1.96 0.24 -4.41
CA CYS A 73 3.10 -0.45 -3.81
C CYS A 73 4.15 0.53 -3.27
N ILE A 74 5.05 0.07 -2.39
CA ILE A 74 6.28 0.80 -2.06
C ILE A 74 7.36 0.38 -3.05
N CYS A 75 8.03 1.34 -3.69
CA CYS A 75 9.07 1.03 -4.65
C CYS A 75 10.27 0.33 -3.99
N SER A 76 10.85 -0.62 -4.72
CA SER A 76 12.11 -1.29 -4.36
C SER A 76 13.06 -1.30 -5.56
N GLU A 77 12.49 -1.40 -6.77
CA GLU A 77 13.18 -1.28 -8.05
C GLU A 77 12.70 -0.03 -8.79
N ASP A 78 13.52 0.46 -9.72
CA ASP A 78 13.20 1.66 -10.50
C ASP A 78 12.00 1.44 -11.43
N ARG A 79 11.75 0.22 -11.92
CA ARG A 79 10.57 -0.12 -12.75
C ARG A 79 9.23 0.21 -12.08
N HIS A 80 9.14 0.17 -10.74
CA HIS A 80 7.93 0.56 -10.00
C HIS A 80 7.65 2.06 -10.08
N CYS A 81 8.63 2.86 -10.50
CA CYS A 81 8.57 4.31 -10.59
C CYS A 81 8.53 4.84 -12.02
N SER A 82 8.49 4.01 -13.07
CA SER A 82 8.51 4.46 -14.47
C SER A 82 9.80 5.20 -14.87
N PRO A 83 10.94 4.47 -14.99
CA PRO A 83 12.23 5.07 -15.30
C PRO A 83 12.28 5.69 -16.70
N GLY A 84 11.48 5.18 -17.65
CA GLY A 84 11.32 5.77 -18.98
C GLY A 84 10.76 7.20 -18.96
N ASN A 85 10.10 7.59 -17.87
CA ASN A 85 9.61 8.96 -17.63
C ASN A 85 10.53 9.76 -16.68
N GLY A 86 11.75 9.27 -16.39
CA GLY A 86 12.73 9.95 -15.54
C GLY A 86 12.51 9.79 -14.04
N TYR A 87 11.65 8.87 -13.61
CA TYR A 87 11.35 8.64 -12.20
C TYR A 87 11.99 7.34 -11.69
N PHE A 88 12.70 7.45 -10.58
CA PHE A 88 13.47 6.35 -10.00
C PHE A 88 13.09 6.12 -8.54
N CYS A 89 13.28 4.90 -8.07
CA CYS A 89 13.06 4.54 -6.68
C CYS A 89 14.23 5.04 -5.83
N ARG A 90 13.97 6.02 -4.97
CA ARG A 90 14.99 6.69 -4.14
C ARG A 90 14.57 6.69 -2.67
N ARG A 91 15.52 7.00 -1.79
CA ARG A 91 15.23 7.27 -0.37
C ARG A 91 14.43 8.56 -0.23
N GLY A 92 13.57 8.63 0.78
CA GLY A 92 12.81 9.83 1.11
C GLY A 92 13.73 11.04 1.38
N ALA A 93 13.25 12.24 1.03
CA ALA A 93 14.04 13.46 1.24
C ALA A 93 14.22 13.76 2.74
N VAL A 94 13.15 13.61 3.53
CA VAL A 94 13.12 13.89 4.97
C VAL A 94 13.28 12.61 5.80
N TYR A 95 12.41 11.62 5.59
CA TYR A 95 12.48 10.32 6.26
C TYR A 95 13.22 9.32 5.37
N LYS A 96 14.49 9.04 5.68
CA LYS A 96 15.42 8.34 4.78
C LYS A 96 15.11 6.85 4.62
N GLU A 97 14.39 6.28 5.56
CA GLU A 97 13.93 4.89 5.58
C GLU A 97 12.77 4.68 4.58
N ALA A 98 12.04 5.74 4.21
CA ALA A 98 11.03 5.64 3.16
C ALA A 98 11.66 5.47 1.78
N ARG A 99 10.93 4.75 0.91
CA ARG A 99 11.21 4.64 -0.52
C ARG A 99 10.13 5.39 -1.28
N VAL A 100 10.54 6.26 -2.20
CA VAL A 100 9.66 7.16 -2.95
C VAL A 100 10.13 7.25 -4.40
N CYS A 101 9.18 7.38 -5.31
CA CYS A 101 9.49 7.73 -6.70
C CYS A 101 9.85 9.21 -6.76
N ARG A 102 11.02 9.50 -7.31
CA ARG A 102 11.50 10.87 -7.49
C ARG A 102 12.05 11.03 -8.89
N TYR A 103 11.75 12.18 -9.48
CA TYR A 103 12.39 12.59 -10.71
C TYR A 103 13.90 12.72 -10.47
N GLY A 104 14.70 12.15 -11.36
CA GLY A 104 16.13 12.33 -11.41
C GLY A 104 16.51 12.61 -12.84
N SER A 105 17.31 13.65 -13.09
CA SER A 105 18.07 13.72 -14.34
C SER A 105 18.89 12.43 -14.40
N GLY A 106 18.65 11.60 -15.42
CA GLY A 106 19.41 10.38 -15.61
C GLY A 106 20.90 10.68 -15.48
N SER A 107 21.55 10.12 -14.47
CA SER A 107 23.00 10.00 -14.50
C SER A 107 23.27 8.92 -15.54
N GLY A 108 23.77 9.36 -16.71
CA GLY A 108 24.37 8.61 -17.82
C GLY A 108 24.25 7.09 -17.80
#